data_AF-A0A9D1Y0H4-F1
#
_entry.id   AF-A0A9D1Y0H4-F1
#
_cell.length_a   1.000
_cell.length_b   1.000
_cell.length_c   1.000
_cell.angle_alpha   90.00
_cell.angle_beta   90.00
_cell.angle_gamma   90.00
#
_symmetry.space_group_name_H-M   'P 1'
#
loop_
_entity.id
_entity.type
_entity.pdbx_description
1 polymer ?
#
loop_
_entity_poly.entity_id
_entity_poly.type
_entity_poly.pdbx_seq_one_letter_code
_entity_poly.pdbx_strand_id
1 'polypeptide(L)'
;MAKNMTEDAVRDLAREALGLVDSEIARAGVGQLTTFNQLGFPGVADKPDGWYLPNNKNEVAVVLETKATRITLGQAQVEEVLKNVRIMQTQYKKVVGILYNGEDIRVFKGEEEVKTPTKLQSVSYYLSLYTVDSIDKERIYELTAKINNGLHFEFGIKNLYHRMIFTACA
;
A
#
# COMPACT_ATOMS: atom_id res chain seq x y z
N MET A 1 6.80 -7.21 27.15
CA MET A 1 7.80 -8.20 26.68
C MET A 1 7.80 -8.14 25.18
N ALA A 2 8.93 -7.84 24.53
CA ALA A 2 9.03 -7.92 23.08
C ALA A 2 8.70 -9.36 22.68
N LYS A 3 7.75 -9.52 21.75
CA LYS A 3 7.31 -10.85 21.33
C LYS A 3 8.39 -11.34 20.36
N ASN A 4 9.33 -12.16 20.85
CA ASN A 4 10.37 -12.75 20.00
C ASN A 4 9.72 -13.75 19.02
N MET A 5 9.28 -13.25 17.87
CA MET A 5 8.67 -14.07 16.83
C MET A 5 9.73 -14.54 15.83
N THR A 6 9.61 -15.79 15.39
CA THR A 6 10.37 -16.31 14.26
C THR A 6 9.89 -15.63 12.97
N GLU A 7 10.72 -15.68 11.92
CA GLU A 7 10.35 -15.12 10.62
C GLU A 7 9.05 -15.74 10.08
N ASP A 8 8.88 -17.05 10.22
CA ASP A 8 7.65 -17.74 9.82
C ASP A 8 6.42 -17.21 10.57
N ALA A 9 6.54 -16.98 11.89
CA ALA A 9 5.45 -16.42 12.68
C ALA A 9 5.13 -14.97 12.30
N VAL A 10 6.15 -14.18 11.93
CA VAL A 10 5.96 -12.82 11.40
C VAL A 10 5.26 -12.86 10.04
N ARG A 11 5.61 -13.81 9.17
CA ARG A 11 5.00 -13.99 7.85
C ARG A 11 3.54 -14.39 7.95
N ASP A 12 3.20 -15.28 8.87
CA ASP A 12 1.82 -15.69 9.13
C ASP A 12 0.98 -14.51 9.63
N LEU A 13 1.54 -13.70 10.53
CA LEU A 13 0.91 -12.47 10.99
C LEU A 13 0.73 -11.46 9.83
N ALA A 14 1.73 -11.34 8.96
CA ALA A 14 1.67 -10.46 7.81
C ALA A 14 0.61 -10.90 6.79
N ARG A 15 0.45 -12.21 6.58
CA ARG A 15 -0.61 -12.78 5.73
C ARG A 15 -1.99 -12.32 6.18
N GLU A 16 -2.28 -12.44 7.47
CA GLU A 16 -3.55 -12.04 8.06
C GLU A 16 -3.76 -10.52 7.99
N ALA A 17 -2.74 -9.74 8.36
CA ALA A 17 -2.83 -8.28 8.39
C ALA A 17 -2.98 -7.67 6.98
N LEU A 18 -2.23 -8.17 6.00
CA LEU A 18 -2.29 -7.70 4.62
C LEU A 18 -3.51 -8.25 3.87
N GLY A 19 -4.02 -9.42 4.27
CA GLY A 19 -5.09 -10.11 3.54
C GLY A 19 -4.63 -10.64 2.19
N LEU A 20 -3.41 -11.20 2.12
CA LEU A 20 -2.84 -11.78 0.89
C LEU A 20 -3.52 -13.12 0.58
N VAL A 21 -4.68 -13.05 -0.06
CA VAL A 21 -5.48 -14.20 -0.48
C VAL A 21 -5.75 -14.11 -1.98
N ASP A 22 -5.59 -15.23 -2.67
CA ASP A 22 -5.92 -15.36 -4.09
C ASP A 22 -7.37 -14.93 -4.38
N SER A 23 -7.55 -14.25 -5.51
CA SER A 23 -8.84 -13.74 -5.95
C SER A 23 -8.94 -13.78 -7.48
N GLU A 24 -10.12 -13.51 -8.03
CA GLU A 24 -10.32 -13.43 -9.48
C GLU A 24 -9.54 -12.28 -10.14
N ILE A 25 -9.18 -11.24 -9.37
CA ILE A 25 -8.53 -10.03 -9.89
C ILE A 25 -7.01 -10.04 -9.69
N ALA A 26 -6.51 -10.84 -8.75
CA ALA A 26 -5.10 -10.86 -8.39
C ALA A 26 -4.70 -12.21 -7.78
N ARG A 27 -3.49 -12.66 -8.13
CA ARG A 27 -2.82 -13.78 -7.49
C ARG A 27 -2.05 -13.27 -6.28
N ALA A 28 -2.39 -13.72 -5.08
CA ALA A 28 -1.80 -13.25 -3.83
C ALA A 28 -1.56 -14.39 -2.85
N GLY A 29 -0.50 -14.29 -2.08
CA GLY A 29 -0.16 -15.29 -1.09
C GLY A 29 1.14 -14.98 -0.35
N VAL A 30 1.48 -15.87 0.57
CA VAL A 30 2.77 -15.88 1.26
C VAL A 30 3.40 -17.26 1.16
N GLY A 31 4.73 -17.33 1.16
CA GLY A 31 5.44 -18.60 1.30
C GLY A 31 6.85 -18.59 0.71
N GLN A 32 7.73 -19.40 1.30
CA GLN A 32 9.15 -19.48 0.92
C GLN A 32 9.48 -20.51 -0.19
N LEU A 33 8.49 -21.27 -0.66
CA LEU A 33 8.71 -22.30 -1.68
C LEU A 33 8.46 -21.78 -3.10
N THR A 34 7.58 -20.79 -3.23
CA THR A 34 7.14 -20.27 -4.52
C THR A 34 8.20 -19.32 -5.08
N THR A 35 8.71 -19.67 -6.25
CA THR A 35 9.66 -18.84 -7.00
C THR A 35 8.95 -17.79 -7.85
N PHE A 36 9.63 -16.69 -8.15
CA PHE A 36 9.16 -15.73 -9.14
C PHE A 36 8.90 -16.38 -10.51
N ASN A 37 9.67 -17.38 -10.91
CA ASN A 37 9.39 -18.18 -12.11
C ASN A 37 7.99 -18.82 -12.09
N GLN A 38 7.57 -19.40 -10.95
CA GLN A 38 6.21 -19.94 -10.78
C GLN A 38 5.13 -18.85 -10.68
N LEU A 39 5.51 -17.63 -10.29
CA LEU A 39 4.65 -16.44 -10.27
C LEU A 39 4.54 -15.76 -11.64
N GLY A 40 5.19 -16.31 -12.67
CA GLY A 40 5.11 -15.82 -14.04
C GLY A 40 6.24 -14.88 -14.44
N PHE A 41 7.38 -14.87 -13.73
CA PHE A 41 8.61 -14.15 -14.07
C PHE A 41 9.68 -15.14 -14.59
N PRO A 42 9.73 -15.43 -15.89
CA PRO A 42 10.52 -16.54 -16.43
C PRO A 42 12.01 -16.40 -16.11
N GLY A 43 12.63 -17.48 -15.63
CA GLY A 43 14.07 -17.54 -15.35
C GLY A 43 14.50 -16.97 -14.00
N VAL A 44 13.57 -16.48 -13.17
CA VAL A 44 13.88 -15.91 -11.85
C VAL A 44 13.66 -16.94 -10.74
N ALA A 45 14.76 -17.41 -10.13
CA ALA A 45 14.73 -18.42 -9.07
C ALA A 45 14.51 -17.84 -7.65
N ASP A 46 14.56 -16.52 -7.52
CA ASP A 46 14.30 -15.82 -6.25
C ASP A 46 12.90 -16.10 -5.72
N LYS A 47 12.75 -16.08 -4.40
CA LYS A 47 11.53 -16.46 -3.68
C LYS A 47 11.13 -15.33 -2.74
N PRO A 48 10.04 -14.60 -3.02
CA PRO A 48 9.54 -13.58 -2.10
C PRO A 48 8.81 -14.24 -0.93
N ASP A 49 8.79 -13.61 0.24
CA ASP A 49 8.01 -14.09 1.39
C ASP A 49 6.50 -13.91 1.17
N GLY A 50 6.09 -12.91 0.40
CA GLY A 50 4.71 -12.74 -0.02
C GLY A 50 4.55 -11.86 -1.24
N TRP A 51 3.40 -11.98 -1.90
CA TRP A 51 3.10 -11.30 -3.15
C TRP A 51 1.62 -10.94 -3.27
N TYR A 52 1.35 -9.85 -3.98
CA TYR A 52 0.06 -9.50 -4.56
C TYR A 52 0.29 -9.10 -6.01
N LEU A 53 -0.20 -9.90 -6.94
CA LEU A 53 0.07 -9.79 -8.37
C LEU A 53 -1.27 -9.61 -9.09
N PRO A 54 -1.67 -8.36 -9.40
CA PRO A 54 -2.90 -8.14 -10.15
C PRO A 54 -2.78 -8.71 -11.57
N ASN A 55 -3.90 -9.15 -12.11
CA ASN A 55 -3.98 -9.66 -13.48
C ASN A 55 -3.67 -8.54 -14.50
N ASN A 56 -4.12 -7.32 -14.22
CA ASN A 56 -3.78 -6.13 -14.99
C ASN A 56 -2.42 -5.57 -14.55
N LYS A 57 -1.43 -5.60 -15.45
CA LYS A 57 -0.06 -5.14 -15.19
C LYS A 57 0.09 -3.62 -14.99
N ASN A 58 -0.97 -2.84 -15.28
CA ASN A 58 -1.02 -1.40 -14.99
C ASN A 58 -1.48 -1.09 -13.56
N GLU A 59 -2.01 -2.09 -12.85
CA GLU A 59 -2.36 -1.99 -11.43
C GLU A 59 -1.13 -2.18 -10.55
N VAL A 60 -1.32 -1.93 -9.27
CA VAL A 60 -0.26 -1.96 -8.27
C VAL A 60 0.00 -3.39 -7.82
N ALA A 61 1.24 -3.83 -7.96
CA ALA A 61 1.69 -5.09 -7.40
C ALA A 61 2.40 -4.86 -6.06
N VAL A 62 2.35 -5.83 -5.16
CA VAL A 62 2.99 -5.74 -3.85
C VAL A 62 3.89 -6.94 -3.63
N VAL A 63 5.07 -6.71 -3.05
CA VAL A 63 5.95 -7.76 -2.54
C VAL A 63 6.20 -7.56 -1.06
N LEU A 64 6.23 -8.66 -0.33
CA LEU A 64 6.53 -8.72 1.09
C LEU A 64 7.84 -9.46 1.30
N GLU A 65 8.68 -8.87 2.14
CA GLU A 65 9.88 -9.47 2.73
C GLU A 65 9.72 -9.41 4.25
N THR A 66 9.91 -10.54 4.92
CA THR A 66 9.77 -10.65 6.37
C THR A 66 11.08 -11.02 7.04
N LYS A 67 11.26 -10.56 8.28
CA LYS A 67 12.38 -10.97 9.13
C LYS A 67 11.87 -11.35 10.52
N ALA A 68 12.65 -12.12 11.26
CA ALA A 68 12.36 -12.35 12.68
C ALA A 68 12.43 -11.03 13.47
N THR A 69 11.65 -10.90 14.55
CA THR A 69 11.52 -9.65 15.33
C THR A 69 12.84 -9.13 15.89
N ARG A 70 13.77 -10.04 16.22
CA ARG A 70 15.11 -9.67 16.69
C ARG A 70 16.00 -8.99 15.64
N ILE A 71 15.61 -9.02 14.37
CA ILE A 71 16.40 -8.48 13.25
C ILE A 71 15.98 -7.05 13.00
N THR A 72 16.94 -6.12 13.11
CA THR A 72 16.75 -4.73 12.72
C THR A 72 16.70 -4.62 11.20
N LEU A 73 15.79 -3.80 10.69
CA LEU A 73 15.58 -3.57 9.25
C LEU A 73 16.64 -2.61 8.68
N GLY A 74 17.89 -3.06 8.61
CA GLY A 74 19.04 -2.30 8.08
C GLY A 74 19.18 -2.36 6.56
N GLN A 75 20.31 -1.84 6.04
CA GLN A 75 20.54 -1.75 4.59
C GLN A 75 20.51 -3.11 3.87
N ALA A 76 21.03 -4.16 4.49
CA ALA A 76 21.05 -5.49 3.87
C ALA A 76 19.62 -6.01 3.59
N GLN A 77 18.73 -5.85 4.57
CA GLN A 77 17.33 -6.23 4.44
C GLN A 77 16.58 -5.34 3.44
N VAL A 78 16.98 -4.06 3.31
CA VAL A 78 16.45 -3.16 2.27
C VAL A 78 16.85 -3.63 0.88
N GLU A 79 18.11 -3.98 0.66
CA GLU A 79 18.55 -4.47 -0.66
C GLU A 79 17.83 -5.77 -1.07
N GLU A 80 17.49 -6.63 -0.11
CA GLU A 80 16.69 -7.84 -0.37
C GLU A 80 15.28 -7.50 -0.89
N VAL A 81 14.54 -6.60 -0.21
CA VAL A 81 13.21 -6.18 -0.69
C VAL A 81 13.32 -5.41 -2.01
N LEU A 82 14.32 -4.54 -2.19
CA LEU A 82 14.51 -3.77 -3.42
C LEU A 82 14.87 -4.68 -4.61
N LYS A 83 15.62 -5.76 -4.40
CA LYS A 83 15.86 -6.78 -5.42
C LYS A 83 14.55 -7.39 -5.90
N ASN A 84 13.67 -7.77 -4.97
CA ASN A 84 12.35 -8.32 -5.30
C ASN A 84 11.46 -7.29 -6.01
N VAL A 85 11.52 -6.02 -5.61
CA VAL A 85 10.84 -4.92 -6.30
C VAL A 85 11.32 -4.78 -7.74
N ARG A 86 12.64 -4.77 -7.99
CA ARG A 86 13.23 -4.67 -9.34
C ARG A 86 12.79 -5.83 -10.23
N ILE A 87 12.74 -7.05 -9.69
CA ILE A 87 12.20 -8.22 -10.40
C ILE A 87 10.75 -7.96 -10.81
N MET A 88 9.91 -7.51 -9.88
CA MET A 88 8.50 -7.25 -10.18
C MET A 88 8.30 -6.10 -11.16
N GLN A 89 9.16 -5.09 -11.14
CA GLN A 89 9.14 -3.96 -12.06
C GLN A 89 9.42 -4.34 -13.52
N THR A 90 9.97 -5.53 -13.79
CA THR A 90 10.10 -6.05 -15.16
C THR A 90 8.74 -6.26 -15.85
N GLN A 91 7.67 -6.45 -15.07
CA GLN A 91 6.32 -6.66 -15.59
C GLN A 91 5.30 -5.63 -15.12
N TYR A 92 5.47 -5.07 -13.92
CA TYR A 92 4.54 -4.15 -13.29
C TYR A 92 5.12 -2.74 -13.22
N LYS A 93 4.41 -1.74 -13.76
CA LYS A 93 4.87 -0.35 -13.69
C LYS A 93 4.83 0.23 -12.28
N LYS A 94 3.95 -0.31 -11.43
CA LYS A 94 3.68 0.16 -10.08
C LYS A 94 3.91 -0.99 -9.10
N VAL A 95 4.95 -0.88 -8.29
CA VAL A 95 5.31 -1.92 -7.32
C VAL A 95 5.50 -1.30 -5.94
N VAL A 96 4.93 -1.93 -4.91
CA VAL A 96 5.20 -1.61 -3.52
C VAL A 96 6.00 -2.74 -2.89
N GLY A 97 7.15 -2.42 -2.30
CA GLY A 97 7.91 -3.34 -1.45
C GLY A 97 7.59 -3.10 0.01
N ILE A 98 7.33 -4.15 0.78
CA ILE A 98 7.08 -4.09 2.22
C ILE A 98 8.12 -4.95 2.91
N LEU A 99 8.87 -4.36 3.83
CA LEU A 99 9.81 -5.04 4.70
C LEU A 99 9.29 -4.97 6.14
N TYR A 100 9.09 -6.12 6.78
CA TYR A 100 8.41 -6.22 8.07
C TYR A 100 9.05 -7.25 9.00
N ASN A 101 9.29 -6.90 10.28
CA ASN A 101 9.84 -7.84 11.26
C ASN A 101 8.88 -8.19 12.42
N GLY A 102 7.61 -7.79 12.34
CA GLY A 102 6.65 -7.97 13.43
C GLY A 102 6.44 -6.70 14.27
N GLU A 103 7.45 -5.83 14.36
CA GLU A 103 7.41 -4.59 15.15
C GLU A 103 7.60 -3.35 14.27
N ASP A 104 8.65 -3.34 13.46
CA ASP A 104 9.00 -2.29 12.52
C ASP A 104 8.52 -2.61 11.10
N ILE A 105 8.21 -1.56 10.35
CA ILE A 105 7.85 -1.65 8.94
C ILE A 105 8.60 -0.60 8.13
N ARG A 106 9.09 -1.00 6.96
CA ARG A 106 9.66 -0.10 5.95
C ARG A 106 8.99 -0.39 4.61
N VAL A 107 8.59 0.65 3.91
CA VAL A 107 7.75 0.54 2.72
C VAL A 107 8.37 1.33 1.58
N PHE A 108 8.39 0.72 0.40
CA PHE A 108 9.06 1.24 -0.77
C PHE A 108 8.08 1.36 -1.93
N LYS A 109 7.97 2.54 -2.52
CA LYS A 109 7.23 2.79 -3.74
C LYS A 109 8.23 2.71 -4.92
N GLY A 110 8.32 1.54 -5.53
CA GLY A 110 9.46 1.24 -6.40
C GLY A 110 10.73 1.20 -5.56
N GLU A 111 11.74 1.99 -5.93
CA GLU A 111 13.00 2.06 -5.17
C GLU A 111 13.03 3.18 -4.11
N GLU A 112 11.97 3.99 -4.02
CA GLU A 112 11.88 5.10 -3.07
C GLU A 112 11.20 4.67 -1.77
N GLU A 113 11.85 4.88 -0.62
CA GLU A 113 11.23 4.63 0.68
C GLU A 113 10.19 5.71 1.02
N VAL A 114 9.01 5.27 1.45
CA VAL A 114 7.90 6.16 1.82
C VAL A 114 7.56 6.02 3.30
N LYS A 115 7.16 7.14 3.91
CA LYS A 115 6.70 7.13 5.30
C LYS A 115 5.28 6.58 5.37
N THR A 116 5.12 5.49 6.12
CA THR A 116 3.82 4.86 6.39
C THR A 116 3.55 4.80 7.90
N PRO A 117 2.33 4.47 8.33
CA PRO A 117 2.06 4.14 9.73
C PRO A 117 3.02 3.06 10.25
N THR A 118 3.31 3.12 11.56
CA THR A 118 4.18 2.15 12.25
C THR A 118 3.58 0.75 12.34
N LYS A 119 2.28 0.60 12.04
CA LYS A 119 1.57 -0.68 12.04
C LYS A 119 1.27 -1.12 10.62
N LEU A 120 1.53 -2.40 10.34
CA LEU A 120 1.16 -3.07 9.08
C LEU A 120 -0.34 -2.91 8.82
N GLN A 121 -0.69 -2.46 7.61
CA GLN A 121 -2.07 -2.24 7.16
C GLN A 121 -2.52 -3.35 6.19
N SER A 122 -3.79 -3.33 5.78
CA SER A 122 -4.28 -4.19 4.70
C SER A 122 -3.60 -3.86 3.37
N VAL A 123 -3.56 -4.83 2.44
CA VAL A 123 -2.97 -4.63 1.10
C VAL A 123 -3.56 -3.42 0.38
N SER A 124 -4.86 -3.14 0.56
CA SER A 124 -5.56 -1.99 -0.03
C SER A 124 -4.91 -0.64 0.28
N TYR A 125 -4.37 -0.45 1.49
CA TYR A 125 -3.64 0.78 1.85
C TYR A 125 -2.37 0.95 1.01
N TYR A 126 -1.65 -0.16 0.76
CA TYR A 126 -0.43 -0.12 -0.05
C TYR A 126 -0.74 0.07 -1.53
N LEU A 127 -1.82 -0.53 -2.03
CA LEU A 127 -2.31 -0.26 -3.39
C LEU A 127 -2.63 1.24 -3.56
N SER A 128 -3.19 1.90 -2.53
CA SER A 128 -3.53 3.31 -2.62
C SER A 128 -2.33 4.27 -2.59
N LEU A 129 -1.10 3.80 -2.36
CA LEU A 129 0.11 4.64 -2.45
C LEU A 129 0.40 5.11 -3.90
N TYR A 130 -0.13 4.40 -4.89
CA TYR A 130 -0.03 4.75 -6.31
C TYR A 130 -1.30 5.32 -6.91
N THR A 131 -2.43 5.25 -6.20
CA THR A 131 -3.53 6.14 -6.55
C THR A 131 -3.06 7.55 -6.25
N VAL A 132 -2.97 8.36 -7.29
CA VAL A 132 -2.80 9.80 -7.12
C VAL A 132 -4.07 10.26 -6.41
N ASP A 133 -4.00 10.42 -5.09
CA ASP A 133 -4.92 11.26 -4.35
C ASP A 133 -4.65 12.71 -4.80
N SER A 134 -4.99 13.02 -6.05
CA SER A 134 -5.35 14.38 -6.40
C SER A 134 -6.76 14.59 -5.87
N ILE A 135 -6.93 14.55 -4.55
CA ILE A 135 -7.92 15.40 -3.94
C ILE A 135 -7.44 16.79 -4.29
N ASP A 136 -7.97 17.32 -5.39
CA ASP A 136 -7.70 18.66 -5.87
C ASP A 136 -8.32 19.62 -4.86
N LYS A 137 -7.52 19.96 -3.84
CA LYS A 137 -7.94 20.81 -2.73
C LYS A 137 -8.38 22.18 -3.23
N GLU A 138 -7.76 22.68 -4.30
CA GLU A 138 -8.16 23.92 -4.96
C GLU A 138 -9.54 23.76 -5.57
N ARG A 139 -9.78 22.68 -6.31
CA ARG A 139 -11.11 22.41 -6.89
C ARG A 139 -12.20 22.22 -5.86
N ILE A 140 -11.92 21.51 -4.77
CA ILE A 140 -12.86 21.35 -3.65
C ILE A 140 -13.15 22.70 -3.01
N TYR A 141 -12.12 23.51 -2.75
CA TYR A 141 -12.28 24.86 -2.22
C TYR A 141 -13.12 25.74 -3.15
N GLU A 142 -12.84 25.77 -4.45
CA GLU A 142 -13.59 26.53 -5.44
C GLU A 142 -15.07 26.14 -5.46
N LEU A 143 -15.37 24.84 -5.49
CA LEU A 143 -16.74 24.33 -5.52
C LEU A 143 -17.47 24.67 -4.21
N THR A 144 -16.82 24.48 -3.07
CA THR A 144 -17.34 24.83 -1.73
C THR A 144 -17.63 26.33 -1.64
N ALA A 145 -16.72 27.17 -2.12
CA ALA A 145 -16.87 28.62 -2.14
C ALA A 145 -18.00 29.05 -3.07
N LYS A 146 -18.13 28.43 -4.25
CA LYS A 146 -19.20 28.71 -5.21
C LYS A 146 -20.58 28.38 -4.62
N ILE A 147 -20.72 27.21 -3.97
CA ILE A 147 -21.96 26.81 -3.29
C ILE A 147 -22.29 27.79 -2.17
N ASN A 148 -21.33 28.10 -1.29
CA ASN A 148 -21.54 29.04 -0.18
C ASN A 148 -21.92 30.46 -0.64
N ASN A 149 -21.32 30.93 -1.74
CA ASN A 149 -21.64 32.21 -2.35
C ASN A 149 -23.05 32.21 -2.98
N GLY A 150 -23.43 31.14 -3.70
CA GLY A 150 -24.78 30.98 -4.22
C GLY A 150 -25.83 31.01 -3.10
N LEU A 151 -25.61 30.26 -2.02
CA LEU A 151 -26.51 30.25 -0.86
C LEU A 151 -26.66 31.63 -0.21
N HIS A 152 -25.62 32.48 -0.26
CA HIS A 152 -25.64 33.81 0.31
C HIS A 152 -26.34 34.84 -0.58
N PHE A 153 -25.92 34.90 -1.85
CA PHE A 153 -26.32 35.98 -2.76
C PHE A 153 -27.59 35.64 -3.54
N GLU A 154 -27.78 34.38 -3.95
CA GLU A 154 -28.94 33.96 -4.75
C GLU A 154 -30.10 33.52 -3.85
N PHE A 155 -29.82 32.74 -2.80
CA PHE A 155 -30.85 32.22 -1.89
C PHE A 155 -31.06 33.06 -0.62
N GLY A 156 -30.24 34.08 -0.39
CA GLY A 156 -30.42 35.04 0.72
C GLY A 156 -30.16 34.47 2.12
N ILE A 157 -29.49 33.33 2.25
CA ILE A 157 -29.19 32.72 3.56
C ILE A 157 -28.05 33.51 4.22
N LYS A 158 -28.41 34.37 5.19
CA LYS A 158 -27.44 35.24 5.87
C LYS A 158 -26.60 34.51 6.93
N ASN A 159 -27.18 33.51 7.59
CA ASN A 159 -26.50 32.76 8.65
C ASN A 159 -25.46 31.80 8.05
N LEU A 160 -24.20 31.95 8.44
CA LEU A 160 -23.09 31.10 7.98
C LEU A 160 -23.28 29.64 8.37
N TYR A 161 -23.79 29.36 9.57
CA TYR A 161 -23.97 27.99 10.07
C TYR A 161 -24.94 27.19 9.18
N HIS A 162 -26.05 27.81 8.80
CA HIS A 162 -27.02 27.18 7.88
C HIS A 162 -26.38 26.92 6.51
N ARG A 163 -25.59 27.85 5.98
CA ARG A 163 -24.89 27.65 4.70
C ARG A 163 -23.89 26.50 4.76
N MET A 164 -23.16 26.37 5.87
CA MET A 164 -22.21 25.28 6.06
C MET A 164 -22.88 23.91 6.14
N ILE A 165 -24.08 23.81 6.74
CA ILE A 165 -24.88 22.57 6.72
C ILE A 165 -25.18 22.16 5.27
N PHE A 166 -25.73 23.07 4.45
CA PHE A 166 -26.04 22.77 3.05
C PHE A 166 -24.79 22.45 2.21
N THR A 167 -23.69 23.16 2.46
CA THR A 167 -22.44 22.93 1.73
C THR A 167 -21.79 21.59 2.11
N ALA A 168 -21.98 21.10 3.34
CA ALA A 168 -21.47 19.80 3.79
C ALA A 168 -22.36 18.61 3.39
N CYS A 169 -23.62 18.85 3.03
CA CYS A 169 -24.58 17.83 2.58
C CYS A 169 -24.70 17.70 1.05
N ALA A 170 -24.04 18.58 0.29
CA ALA A 170 -23.99 18.56 -1.17
C ALA A 170 -22.84 17.68 -1.66
#